data_AF-A0A3C2DDF9-F1
#
_entry.id   AF-A0A3C2DDF9-F1
#
_cell.length_a   1.000
_cell.length_b   1.000
_cell.length_c   1.000
_cell.angle_alpha   90.00
_cell.angle_beta   90.00
_cell.angle_gamma   90.00
#
_symmetry.space_group_name_H-M   'P 1'
#
loop_
_entity.id
_entity.type
_entity.pdbx_description
1 polymer ?
#
loop_
_entity_poly.entity_id
_entity_poly.type
_entity_poly.pdbx_seq_one_letter_code
_entity_poly.pdbx_strand_id
1 'polypeptide(L)' 'EEFWRAFTVAARLTLHLTSVRGRNTHHIIEASFKGVARSIRDAVRIEGAEVPSTKGNL' A
#
# COMPACT_ATOMS: atom_id res chain seq x y z
N GLU A 1 -3.19 -5.63 -12.11
CA GLU A 1 -3.31 -6.43 -10.87
C GLU A 1 -2.01 -7.11 -10.51
N GLU A 2 -1.38 -7.86 -11.43
CA GLU A 2 -0.18 -8.67 -11.16
C GLU A 2 0.96 -7.91 -10.48
N PHE A 3 1.26 -6.70 -10.93
CA PHE A 3 2.27 -5.85 -10.29
C PHE A 3 2.03 -5.68 -8.77
N TRP A 4 0.79 -5.37 -8.37
CA TRP A 4 0.46 -5.15 -6.96
C TRP A 4 0.53 -6.45 -6.17
N ARG A 5 0.10 -7.57 -6.75
CA ARG A 5 0.21 -8.89 -6.12
C ARG A 5 1.67 -9.28 -5.87
N ALA A 6 2.53 -9.13 -6.88
CA ALA A 6 3.96 -9.38 -6.75
C ALA A 6 4.60 -8.45 -5.70
N PHE A 7 4.24 -7.16 -5.73
CA PHE A 7 4.71 -6.16 -4.78
C PHE A 7 4.36 -6.53 -3.33
N THR A 8 3.10 -6.91 -3.04
CA THR A 8 2.67 -7.26 -1.68
C THR A 8 3.39 -8.51 -1.16
N VAL A 9 3.62 -9.49 -2.03
CA VAL A 9 4.34 -10.73 -1.67
C VAL A 9 5.80 -10.42 -1.35
N ALA A 10 6.48 -9.69 -2.24
CA ALA A 10 7.90 -9.36 -2.07
C ALA A 10 8.14 -8.45 -0.85
N ALA A 11 7.27 -7.47 -0.64
CA ALA A 11 7.38 -6.52 0.47
C ALA A 11 6.84 -7.06 1.80
N ARG A 12 6.21 -8.26 1.79
CA ARG A 12 5.58 -8.90 2.96
C ARG A 12 4.60 -7.97 3.69
N LEU A 13 3.75 -7.28 2.93
CA LEU A 13 2.74 -6.38 3.47
C LEU A 13 1.33 -6.76 3.01
N THR A 14 0.33 -6.30 3.75
CA THR A 14 -1.07 -6.40 3.34
C THR A 14 -1.50 -5.10 2.65
N LEU A 15 -2.06 -5.20 1.45
CA LEU A 15 -2.55 -4.05 0.68
C LEU A 15 -3.99 -4.29 0.21
N HIS A 16 -4.83 -3.30 0.45
CA HIS A 16 -6.15 -3.19 -0.17
C HIS A 16 -6.16 -2.01 -1.12
N LEU A 17 -6.63 -2.23 -2.33
CA LEU A 17 -6.68 -1.21 -3.37
C LEU A 17 -7.97 -1.35 -4.17
N THR A 18 -8.78 -0.30 -4.16
CA THR A 18 -10.06 -0.26 -4.88
C THR A 18 -10.13 1.00 -5.72
N SER A 19 -10.37 0.86 -7.02
CA SER A 19 -10.72 2.02 -7.85
C SER A 19 -12.17 2.42 -7.56
N VAL A 20 -12.37 3.59 -6.96
CA VAL A 20 -13.71 4.09 -6.62
C VAL A 20 -14.48 4.52 -7.87
N ARG A 21 -13.79 5.14 -8.82
CA ARG A 21 -14.34 5.61 -10.11
C ARG A 21 -13.23 5.85 -11.12
N GLY A 22 -13.56 5.70 -12.40
CA GLY A 22 -12.69 6.10 -13.50
C GLY A 22 -13.23 5.63 -14.84
N ARG A 23 -12.81 6.30 -15.92
CA ARG A 23 -13.13 5.92 -17.31
C ARG A 23 -11.86 5.73 -18.15
N ASN A 24 -10.88 6.59 -17.94
CA ASN A 24 -9.60 6.51 -18.63
C ASN A 24 -8.65 5.57 -17.90
N THR A 25 -8.17 4.53 -18.58
CA THR A 25 -7.30 3.49 -18.01
C THR A 25 -5.96 4.04 -17.52
N HIS A 26 -5.36 5.00 -18.22
CA HIS A 26 -4.12 5.65 -17.79
C HIS A 26 -4.32 6.33 -16.44
N HIS A 27 -5.38 7.13 -16.30
CA HIS A 27 -5.67 7.83 -15.05
C HIS A 27 -6.00 6.86 -13.90
N ILE A 28 -6.71 5.76 -14.17
CA ILE A 28 -7.02 4.75 -13.14
C ILE A 28 -5.72 4.10 -12.62
N ILE A 29 -4.83 3.69 -13.52
CA ILE A 29 -3.57 3.06 -13.16
C ILE A 29 -2.70 4.07 -12.39
N GLU A 30 -2.52 5.28 -12.92
CA GLU A 30 -1.73 6.33 -12.27
C GLU A 30 -2.29 6.69 -10.89
N ALA A 31 -3.62 6.81 -10.75
CA ALA A 31 -4.27 7.04 -9.47
C ALA A 31 -4.02 5.90 -8.47
N SER A 32 -3.95 4.65 -8.94
CA SER A 32 -3.62 3.51 -8.08
C SER A 32 -2.20 3.61 -7.51
N PHE A 33 -1.21 3.95 -8.33
CA PHE A 33 0.17 4.15 -7.90
C PHE A 33 0.31 5.34 -6.95
N LYS A 34 -0.31 6.47 -7.28
CA LYS A 34 -0.31 7.66 -6.42
C LYS A 34 -0.98 7.38 -5.07
N GLY A 35 -2.10 6.67 -5.07
CA GLY A 35 -2.81 6.27 -3.85
C GLY A 35 -1.94 5.40 -2.95
N VAL A 36 -1.36 4.33 -3.49
CA VAL A 36 -0.48 3.43 -2.74
C VAL A 36 0.77 4.16 -2.25
N ALA A 37 1.39 5.03 -3.05
CA ALA A 37 2.56 5.80 -2.63
C ALA A 37 2.28 6.68 -1.42
N ARG A 38 1.09 7.29 -1.33
CA ARG A 38 0.68 8.08 -0.16
C ARG A 38 0.47 7.18 1.06
N SER A 39 -0.25 6.07 0.91
CA SER A 39 -0.49 5.12 2.01
C SER A 39 0.81 4.53 2.56
N ILE A 40 1.76 4.15 1.70
CA ILE A 40 3.07 3.62 2.11
C ILE A 40 3.85 4.68 2.87
N ARG A 41 3.94 5.91 2.36
CA ARG A 41 4.65 7.00 3.04
C ARG A 41 4.16 7.18 4.48
N ASP A 42 2.85 7.09 4.68
CA ASP A 42 2.26 7.25 6.01
C ASP A 42 2.54 5.99 6.87
N ALA A 43 2.49 4.79 6.31
CA ALA A 43 2.75 3.52 7.02
C ALA A 43 4.21 3.29 7.43
N VAL A 44 5.19 3.83 6.67
CA VAL A 44 6.62 3.70 6.99
C VAL A 44 7.16 4.83 7.86
N ARG A 45 6.32 5.78 8.26
CA ARG A 45 6.71 6.85 9.16
C ARG A 45 7.11 6.25 10.51
N ILE A 46 8.27 6.66 11.01
CA ILE A 46 8.73 6.24 12.34
C ILE A 46 7.91 7.01 13.39
N GLU A 47 7.13 6.28 14.17
CA GLU A 47 6.37 6.80 15.30
C GLU A 47 6.67 6.00 16.55
N GLY A 48 7.31 6.65 17.53
CA GLY A 48 7.78 5.97 18.74
C GLY A 48 8.95 5.01 18.47
N ALA A 49 9.26 4.19 19.47
CA ALA A 49 10.36 3.21 19.42
C ALA A 49 9.88 1.76 19.61
N GLU A 50 8.59 1.55 19.87
CA GLU A 50 8.02 0.23 20.15
C GLU A 50 7.55 -0.47 18.88
N VAL A 51 7.51 -1.81 18.93
CA VAL A 51 6.91 -2.61 17.84
C VAL A 51 5.39 -2.46 17.92
N PRO A 52 4.70 -1.98 16.86
CA PRO A 52 3.26 -1.75 16.88
C PRO A 52 2.47 -3.07 16.71
N SER A 53 2.65 -4.01 17.64
CA SER A 53 2.02 -5.33 17.63
C SER A 53 1.82 -5.84 19.05
N THR A 54 0.60 -6.28 19.37
CA THR A 54 0.28 -6.91 20.66
C THR A 54 0.99 -8.24 20.88
N LYS A 55 1.53 -8.84 19.81
CA LYS A 55 2.33 -10.07 19.88
C LYS A 55 3.83 -9.81 20.03
N GLY A 56 4.26 -8.54 19.99
CA GLY A 56 5.67 -8.15 20.11
C GLY A 56 6.52 -8.41 18.85
N ASN A 57 5.92 -8.82 17.72
CA ASN A 57 6.59 -9.00 16.43
C ASN A 57 5.67 -8.63 15.24
N LEU A 58 6.26 -8.48 14.05
CA LEU A 58 5.59 -8.18 12.78
C LEU A 58 5.83 -9.30 11.76
#